data_AF-A0A7X8DJ20-F1
#
_entry.id   AF-A0A7X8DJ20-F1
#
_cell.length_a   1.000
_cell.length_b   1.000
_cell.length_c   1.000
_cell.angle_alpha   90.00
_cell.angle_beta   90.00
_cell.angle_gamma   90.00
#
_symmetry.space_group_name_H-M   'P 1'
#
loop_
_entity.id
_entity.type
_entity.pdbx_description
1 polymer ?
#
loop_
_entity_poly.entity_id
_entity_poly.type
_entity_poly.pdbx_seq_one_letter_code
_entity_poly.pdbx_strand_id
1 'polypeptide(L)'
;MPSSGRMDLIISGLVGGIIIIMALVLLSGRGSFLIAGYNTMPKEKKETYDAEALCKFMGKILLPIGILVPILAIDKVFFKTKYMGIAFTAITLGLSIFAIIYANTGNRFRK
;
A
#
# COMPACT_ATOMS: atom_id res chain seq x y z
N MET A 1 -32.28 -6.98 -3.69
CA MET A 1 -31.10 -6.09 -3.52
C MET A 1 -29.96 -6.50 -4.46
N PRO A 2 -30.00 -6.15 -5.77
CA PRO A 2 -28.92 -6.44 -6.72
C PRO A 2 -27.95 -5.26 -6.96
N SER A 3 -28.28 -4.05 -6.50
CA SER A 3 -27.50 -2.83 -6.74
C SER A 3 -26.25 -2.70 -5.87
N SER A 4 -26.25 -3.28 -4.66
CA SER A 4 -25.14 -3.16 -3.70
C SER A 4 -23.85 -3.82 -4.18
N GLY A 5 -23.92 -5.03 -4.74
CA GLY A 5 -22.73 -5.75 -5.21
C GLY A 5 -22.03 -5.06 -6.38
N ARG A 6 -22.78 -4.44 -7.29
CA ARG A 6 -22.21 -3.68 -8.41
C ARG A 6 -21.46 -2.43 -7.92
N MET A 7 -22.03 -1.73 -6.96
CA MET A 7 -21.38 -0.56 -6.35
C MET A 7 -20.12 -0.95 -5.60
N ASP A 8 -20.13 -2.06 -4.85
CA ASP A 8 -18.94 -2.58 -4.15
C ASP A 8 -17.78 -2.87 -5.13
N LEU A 9 -18.07 -3.48 -6.29
CA LEU A 9 -17.07 -3.75 -7.32
C LEU A 9 -16.53 -2.47 -7.97
N ILE A 10 -17.38 -1.50 -8.28
CA ILE A 10 -16.96 -0.22 -8.88
C ILE A 10 -16.07 0.55 -7.89
N ILE A 11 -16.52 0.69 -6.64
CA ILE A 11 -15.79 1.45 -5.62
C ILE A 11 -14.44 0.79 -5.34
N SER A 12 -14.42 -0.51 -5.09
CA SER A 12 -13.18 -1.24 -4.81
C SER A 12 -12.22 -1.24 -6.00
N GLY A 13 -12.73 -1.31 -7.23
CA GLY A 13 -11.93 -1.20 -8.44
C GLY A 13 -11.28 0.19 -8.57
N LEU A 14 -12.03 1.26 -8.33
CA LEU A 14 -11.50 2.63 -8.37
C LEU A 14 -10.44 2.85 -7.27
N VAL A 15 -10.74 2.45 -6.03
CA VAL A 15 -9.83 2.59 -4.90
C VAL A 15 -8.56 1.76 -5.12
N GLY A 16 -8.72 0.48 -5.50
CA GLY A 16 -7.60 -0.41 -5.81
C GLY A 16 -6.74 0.13 -6.95
N GLY A 17 -7.37 0.64 -8.02
CA GLY A 17 -6.70 1.26 -9.15
C GLY A 17 -5.84 2.46 -8.75
N ILE A 18 -6.38 3.38 -7.93
CA ILE A 18 -5.63 4.53 -7.42
C ILE A 18 -4.43 4.06 -6.59
N ILE A 19 -4.63 3.09 -5.69
CA ILE A 19 -3.54 2.55 -4.85
C ILE A 19 -2.47 1.89 -5.70
N ILE A 20 -2.84 1.13 -6.73
CA ILE A 20 -1.90 0.52 -7.67
C ILE A 20 -1.11 1.59 -8.42
N ILE A 21 -1.76 2.64 -8.92
CA ILE A 21 -1.06 3.76 -9.59
C ILE A 21 -0.04 4.41 -8.64
N MET A 22 -0.42 4.68 -7.39
CA MET A 22 0.50 5.19 -6.37
C MET A 22 1.67 4.23 -6.11
N ALA A 23 1.40 2.92 -6.02
CA ALA A 23 2.41 1.91 -5.83
C ALA A 23 3.40 1.85 -7.02
N LEU A 24 2.91 1.97 -8.26
CA LEU A 24 3.76 2.04 -9.45
C LEU A 24 4.61 3.30 -9.49
N VAL A 25 4.06 4.46 -9.10
CA VAL A 25 4.82 5.71 -8.96
C VAL A 25 5.92 5.55 -7.89
N LEU A 26 5.64 4.91 -6.77
CA LEU A 26 6.64 4.57 -5.75
C LEU A 26 7.70 3.59 -6.27
N LEU A 27 7.31 2.53 -6.98
CA LEU A 27 8.22 1.56 -7.58
C LEU A 27 9.15 2.16 -8.63
N SER A 28 8.74 3.25 -9.29
CA SER A 28 9.61 4.01 -10.19
C SER A 28 10.76 4.76 -9.47
N GLY A 29 10.73 4.83 -8.13
CA GLY A 29 11.72 5.56 -7.33
C GLY A 29 11.44 7.05 -7.19
N ARG A 30 10.41 7.58 -7.87
CA ARG A 30 10.13 9.03 -7.95
C ARG A 30 8.99 9.50 -7.03
N GLY A 31 8.33 8.58 -6.33
CA GLY A 31 7.12 8.84 -5.54
C GLY A 31 7.35 9.32 -4.11
N SER A 32 8.50 9.93 -3.79
CA SER A 32 8.86 10.23 -2.38
C SER A 32 7.89 11.21 -1.71
N PHE A 33 7.23 12.04 -2.50
CA PHE A 33 6.17 12.94 -2.06
C PHE A 33 4.90 12.21 -1.54
N LEU A 34 4.75 10.92 -1.79
CA LEU A 34 3.66 10.10 -1.25
C LEU A 34 3.97 9.57 0.16
N ILE A 35 5.22 9.69 0.62
CA ILE A 35 5.68 9.17 1.90
C ILE A 35 5.64 10.30 2.93
N ALA A 36 4.55 10.39 3.69
CA ALA A 36 4.33 11.47 4.65
C ALA A 36 5.52 11.66 5.62
N GLY A 37 6.04 10.57 6.20
CA GLY A 37 7.19 10.64 7.12
C GLY A 37 8.49 11.14 6.48
N TYR A 38 8.66 10.97 5.16
CA TYR A 38 9.78 11.53 4.41
C TYR A 38 9.56 13.01 4.08
N ASN A 39 8.31 13.41 3.81
CA ASN A 39 7.97 14.80 3.51
C ASN A 39 8.00 15.73 4.71
N THR A 40 7.63 15.25 5.90
CA THR A 40 7.66 16.04 7.14
C THR A 40 9.04 16.08 7.79
N MET A 41 10.02 15.37 7.22
CA MET A 41 11.38 15.32 7.74
C MET A 41 12.13 16.65 7.45
N PRO A 42 12.91 17.18 8.41
CA PRO A 42 13.76 18.34 8.17
C PRO A 42 14.70 18.11 7.00
N LYS A 43 14.95 19.16 6.20
CA LYS A 43 15.73 19.08 4.95
C LYS A 43 17.10 18.41 5.14
N GLU A 44 17.83 18.81 6.17
CA GLU A 44 19.15 18.26 6.52
C GLU A 44 19.10 16.74 6.73
N LYS A 45 18.11 16.26 7.48
CA LYS A 45 17.93 14.83 7.73
C LYS A 45 17.46 14.11 6.46
N LYS A 46 16.57 14.73 5.69
CA LYS A 46 16.01 14.19 4.44
C LYS A 46 17.09 13.91 3.38
N GLU A 47 18.14 14.74 3.32
CA GLU A 47 19.26 14.58 2.38
C GLU A 47 20.14 13.34 2.66
N THR A 48 20.15 12.88 3.92
CA THR A 48 20.88 11.66 4.35
C THR A 48 20.20 10.35 3.96
N TYR A 49 18.97 10.40 3.44
CA TYR A 49 18.19 9.23 3.05
C TYR A 49 18.30 8.96 1.54
N ASP A 50 18.36 7.68 1.19
CA ASP A 50 18.11 7.18 -0.16
C ASP A 50 16.60 7.15 -0.42
N ALA A 51 16.12 8.25 -1.02
CA ALA A 51 14.71 8.41 -1.38
C ALA A 51 14.25 7.36 -2.39
N GLU A 52 15.12 6.93 -3.31
CA GLU A 52 14.77 6.01 -4.38
C GLU A 52 14.53 4.60 -3.81
N ALA A 53 15.44 4.13 -2.96
CA ALA A 53 15.30 2.85 -2.27
C ALA A 53 14.07 2.83 -1.35
N LEU A 54 13.83 3.92 -0.61
CA LEU A 54 12.66 4.06 0.25
C LEU A 54 11.36 4.04 -0.56
N CYS A 55 11.30 4.74 -1.71
CA CYS A 55 10.16 4.71 -2.61
C CYS A 55 9.89 3.31 -3.15
N LYS A 56 10.92 2.65 -3.69
CA LYS A 56 10.81 1.29 -4.23
C LYS A 56 10.32 0.32 -3.17
N PHE A 57 10.83 0.44 -1.94
CA PHE A 57 10.37 -0.38 -0.81
C PHE A 57 8.89 -0.13 -0.51
N MET A 58 8.48 1.13 -0.34
CA MET A 58 7.09 1.46 -0.01
C MET A 58 6.13 1.03 -1.13
N GLY A 59 6.54 1.12 -2.39
CA GLY A 59 5.80 0.62 -3.54
C GLY A 59 5.60 -0.90 -3.52
N LYS A 60 6.63 -1.68 -3.12
CA LYS A 60 6.52 -3.15 -2.95
C LYS A 60 5.54 -3.53 -1.84
N ILE A 61 5.42 -2.71 -0.79
CA ILE A 61 4.46 -2.90 0.30
C ILE A 61 3.04 -2.52 -0.15
N LEU A 62 2.89 -1.41 -0.87
CA LEU A 62 1.59 -0.87 -1.26
C LEU A 62 0.91 -1.64 -2.40
N LEU A 63 1.70 -2.18 -3.35
CA LEU A 63 1.19 -2.91 -4.51
C LEU A 63 0.28 -4.10 -4.15
N PRO A 64 0.67 -5.05 -3.29
CA PRO A 64 -0.20 -6.16 -2.92
C PRO A 64 -1.47 -5.70 -2.21
N ILE A 65 -1.40 -4.62 -1.41
CA ILE A 65 -2.59 -4.02 -0.78
C ILE A 65 -3.56 -3.52 -1.84
N GLY A 66 -3.06 -2.77 -2.84
CA GLY A 66 -3.88 -2.26 -3.95
C GLY A 66 -4.55 -3.36 -4.78
N ILE A 67 -3.86 -4.48 -5.00
CA ILE A 67 -4.40 -5.66 -5.70
C ILE A 67 -5.47 -6.38 -4.88
N LEU A 68 -5.27 -6.51 -3.56
CA LEU A 68 -6.18 -7.24 -2.69
C LEU A 68 -7.53 -6.51 -2.46
N VAL A 69 -7.57 -5.18 -2.60
CA VAL A 69 -8.81 -4.39 -2.43
C VAL A 69 -9.95 -4.84 -3.36
N PRO A 70 -9.78 -4.89 -4.70
CA PRO A 70 -10.83 -5.39 -5.60
C PRO A 70 -11.09 -6.90 -5.42
N ILE A 71 -10.07 -7.69 -5.07
CA ILE A 71 -10.24 -9.13 -4.78
C ILE A 71 -11.20 -9.35 -3.62
N LEU A 72 -11.13 -8.52 -2.57
CA LEU A 72 -12.04 -8.61 -1.43
C LEU A 72 -13.50 -8.35 -1.83
N ALA A 73 -13.74 -7.40 -2.73
CA ALA A 73 -15.08 -7.15 -3.25
C ALA A 73 -15.60 -8.28 -4.15
N ILE A 74 -14.72 -8.86 -4.99
CA ILE A 74 -15.03 -10.05 -5.79
C ILE A 74 -15.41 -11.22 -4.87
N ASP A 75 -14.63 -11.49 -3.83
CA ASP A 75 -14.95 -12.52 -2.85
C ASP A 75 -16.32 -12.26 -2.22
N LYS A 76 -16.57 -11.05 -1.70
CA LYS A 76 -17.84 -10.68 -1.08
C LYS A 76 -19.05 -10.87 -1.99
N VAL A 77 -18.92 -10.58 -3.30
CA VAL A 77 -20.03 -10.67 -4.25
C VAL A 77 -20.28 -12.10 -4.72
N PHE A 78 -19.22 -12.83 -5.08
CA PHE A 78 -19.34 -14.12 -5.77
C PHE A 78 -19.14 -15.33 -4.85
N PHE A 79 -18.15 -15.28 -3.96
CA PHE A 79 -17.71 -16.45 -3.20
C PHE A 79 -18.21 -16.46 -1.75
N LYS A 80 -18.40 -15.27 -1.16
CA LYS A 80 -18.92 -15.04 0.20
C LYS A 80 -18.12 -15.80 1.27
N THR A 81 -16.80 -15.83 1.14
CA THR A 81 -15.93 -16.56 2.06
C THR A 81 -15.95 -15.91 3.44
N LYS A 82 -16.16 -16.70 4.49
CA LYS A 82 -16.29 -16.19 5.88
C LYS A 82 -15.06 -15.46 6.41
N TYR A 83 -13.86 -15.85 5.96
CA TYR A 83 -12.59 -15.42 6.56
C TYR A 83 -11.78 -14.44 5.69
N MET A 84 -12.25 -14.09 4.49
CA MET A 84 -11.48 -13.28 3.54
C MET A 84 -11.17 -11.88 4.10
N GLY A 85 -12.14 -11.22 4.74
CA GLY A 85 -11.92 -9.90 5.36
C GLY A 85 -10.91 -9.93 6.52
N ILE A 86 -10.90 -11.02 7.31
CA ILE A 86 -9.93 -11.19 8.40
C ILE A 86 -8.54 -11.41 7.82
N ALA A 87 -8.40 -12.26 6.79
CA ALA A 87 -7.14 -12.50 6.11
C ALA A 87 -6.57 -11.21 5.48
N PHE A 88 -7.41 -10.43 4.79
CA PHE A 88 -7.03 -9.13 4.21
C PHE A 88 -6.52 -8.17 5.29
N THR A 89 -7.23 -8.07 6.41
CA THR A 89 -6.86 -7.19 7.52
C THR A 89 -5.52 -7.63 8.14
N ALA A 90 -5.34 -8.92 8.37
CA ALA A 90 -4.11 -9.48 8.92
C ALA A 90 -2.90 -9.24 8.00
N ILE A 91 -3.06 -9.44 6.69
CA ILE A 91 -2.01 -9.18 5.69
C ILE A 91 -1.63 -7.70 5.69
N THR A 92 -2.63 -6.80 5.64
CA THR A 92 -2.38 -5.35 5.59
C THR A 92 -1.68 -4.85 6.86
N LEU A 93 -2.11 -5.32 8.03
CA LEU A 93 -1.45 -4.99 9.31
C LEU A 93 -0.04 -5.57 9.37
N GLY A 94 0.14 -6.83 8.97
CA GLY A 94 1.46 -7.48 8.93
C GLY A 94 2.44 -6.75 8.03
N LEU A 95 2.02 -6.37 6.82
CA LEU A 95 2.82 -5.58 5.89
C LEU A 95 3.14 -4.19 6.44
N SER A 96 2.20 -3.54 7.14
CA SER A 96 2.40 -2.23 7.75
C SER A 96 3.42 -2.29 8.89
N ILE A 97 3.29 -3.26 9.79
CA ILE A 97 4.22 -3.49 10.90
C ILE A 97 5.61 -3.83 10.35
N PHE A 98 5.68 -4.74 9.37
CA PHE A 98 6.93 -5.07 8.69
C PHE A 98 7.58 -3.84 8.07
N ALA A 99 6.82 -3.00 7.36
CA ALA A 99 7.33 -1.78 6.74
C ALA A 99 7.90 -0.81 7.78
N ILE A 100 7.21 -0.61 8.90
CA ILE A 100 7.67 0.24 10.00
C ILE A 100 8.98 -0.30 10.59
N ILE A 101 9.01 -1.59 10.96
CA ILE A 101 10.21 -2.20 11.57
C ILE A 101 11.38 -2.12 10.59
N TYR A 102 11.17 -2.53 9.34
CA TYR A 102 12.22 -2.57 8.33
C TYR A 102 12.78 -1.18 8.02
N ALA A 103 11.91 -0.16 7.91
CA ALA A 103 12.33 1.20 7.59
C ALA A 103 13.06 1.92 8.74
N ASN A 104 12.81 1.53 9.98
CA ASN A 104 13.42 2.15 11.16
C ASN A 104 14.61 1.36 11.72
N THR A 105 14.85 0.12 11.26
CA THR A 105 15.94 -0.72 11.78
C THR A 105 17.15 -0.69 10.85
N GLY A 106 18.36 -0.62 11.40
CA GLY A 106 19.60 -0.89 10.67
C GLY A 106 19.95 0.14 9.59
N ASN A 107 19.44 1.38 9.68
CA ASN A 107 19.75 2.48 8.75
C ASN A 107 19.56 2.11 7.26
N ARG A 108 18.60 1.22 6.95
CA ARG A 108 18.43 0.58 5.64
C ARG A 108 18.25 1.52 4.45
N PHE A 109 17.77 2.73 4.71
CA PHE A 109 17.51 3.75 3.70
C PHE A 109 18.38 5.00 3.91
N ARG A 110 19.46 4.91 4.69
CA ARG A 110 20.47 5.98 4.72
C ARG A 110 21.46 5.78 3.58
N LYS A 111 21.93 6.89 3.01
CA LYS A 111 23.07 6.91 2.09
C LYS A 111 24.36 6.58 2.81
#